data_AF-A0A973FKE4-F1
#
_entry.id   AF-A0A973FKE4-F1
#
_cell.length_a   1.000
_cell.length_b   1.000
_cell.length_c   1.000
_cell.angle_alpha   90.00
_cell.angle_beta   90.00
_cell.angle_gamma   90.00
#
_symmetry.space_group_name_H-M   'P 1'
#
loop_
_entity.id
_entity.type
_entity.pdbx_description
1 polymer ?
#
loop_
_entity_poly.entity_id
_entity_poly.type
_entity_poly.pdbx_seq_one_letter_code
_entity_poly.pdbx_strand_id
1 'polypeptide(L)'
;MLKILDDESTIRRCQRQLIRALRPFVTCRIAVKIGHPGESMRAKVSWAGEPGIWFHTRTIAGDRYRNSFGLGRPPDGGAVSSTIEINVPTGSLDRKIGGAFAQDDAGRVFLIHRGKIGGRRGVGKFLFEAHYRGVWSEVEDGSTRSAVVVIGDLQSRLFVRQLAQFVRKVDAIKDLGDDDDPQARIFFDDERFREEFIGGRYVPVRRDYAAECDRDLAVLDLAHRLKEAGDWKIFPLTIEMIARGRYAIDDEDRIYVDGQPVPKGYRKT
;
A
#
# COMPACT_ATOMS: atom_id res chain seq x y z
N MET A 1 -16.56 6.72 -16.05
CA MET A 1 -16.88 6.14 -14.73
C MET A 1 -16.32 4.73 -14.67
N LEU A 2 -16.04 4.14 -13.51
CA LEU A 2 -15.60 2.75 -13.47
C LEU A 2 -16.80 1.81 -13.33
N LYS A 3 -16.80 0.71 -14.09
CA LYS A 3 -17.81 -0.35 -14.00
C LYS A 3 -17.15 -1.68 -13.66
N ILE A 4 -17.68 -2.39 -12.68
CA ILE A 4 -17.16 -3.71 -12.29
C ILE A 4 -17.45 -4.72 -13.41
N LEU A 5 -16.44 -5.53 -13.72
CA LEU A 5 -16.55 -6.63 -14.66
C LEU A 5 -17.18 -7.84 -13.96
N ASP A 6 -18.23 -8.40 -14.56
CA ASP A 6 -19.03 -9.51 -14.05
C ASP A 6 -19.11 -10.73 -15.01
N ASP A 7 -18.59 -10.57 -16.22
CA ASP A 7 -18.44 -11.65 -17.21
C ASP A 7 -17.25 -12.56 -16.89
N GLU A 8 -17.51 -13.86 -16.71
CA GLU A 8 -16.51 -14.87 -16.37
C GLU A 8 -15.35 -14.91 -17.38
N SER A 9 -15.63 -14.79 -18.68
CA SER A 9 -14.60 -14.89 -19.71
C SER A 9 -13.61 -13.72 -19.63
N THR A 10 -14.14 -12.52 -19.39
CA THR A 10 -13.41 -11.28 -19.23
C THR A 10 -12.62 -11.27 -17.92
N ILE A 11 -13.23 -11.65 -16.80
CA ILE A 11 -12.56 -11.77 -15.51
C ILE A 11 -11.40 -12.77 -15.62
N ARG A 12 -11.62 -13.93 -16.25
CA ARG A 12 -10.57 -14.93 -16.46
C ARG A 12 -9.41 -14.37 -17.30
N ARG A 13 -9.68 -13.55 -18.31
CA ARG A 13 -8.66 -12.86 -19.11
C ARG A 13 -7.86 -11.87 -18.26
N CYS A 14 -8.53 -11.05 -17.47
CA CYS A 14 -7.89 -10.09 -16.56
C CYS A 14 -7.06 -10.80 -15.48
N GLN A 15 -7.54 -11.91 -14.92
CA GLN A 15 -6.78 -12.73 -13.99
C GLN A 15 -5.49 -13.27 -14.63
N ARG A 16 -5.54 -13.72 -15.89
CA ARG A 16 -4.31 -14.14 -16.60
C ARG A 16 -3.36 -12.97 -16.82
N GLN A 17 -3.87 -11.78 -17.10
CA GLN A 17 -3.06 -10.57 -17.26
C GLN A 17 -2.37 -10.18 -15.94
N LEU A 18 -3.08 -10.22 -14.80
CA LEU A 18 -2.51 -10.02 -13.47
C LEU A 18 -1.31 -10.95 -13.22
N ILE A 19 -1.49 -12.25 -13.45
CA ILE A 19 -0.42 -13.23 -13.25
C ILE A 19 0.72 -13.04 -14.24
N ARG A 20 0.41 -12.67 -15.49
CA ARG A 20 1.41 -12.35 -16.52
C ARG A 20 2.23 -11.12 -16.14
N ALA A 21 1.63 -10.10 -15.52
CA ALA A 21 2.31 -8.91 -15.06
C ALA A 21 3.27 -9.19 -13.90
N LEU A 22 2.89 -10.09 -12.98
CA LEU A 22 3.73 -10.49 -11.84
C LEU A 22 4.92 -11.39 -12.22
N ARG A 23 4.74 -12.26 -13.23
CA ARG A 23 5.71 -13.32 -13.58
C ARG A 23 7.16 -12.82 -13.81
N PRO A 24 7.42 -11.70 -14.52
CA PRO A 24 8.78 -11.22 -14.75
C PRO A 24 9.56 -10.87 -13.48
N PHE A 25 8.85 -10.51 -12.40
CA PHE A 25 9.48 -10.12 -11.13
C PHE A 25 9.77 -11.32 -10.22
N VAL A 26 9.26 -12.52 -10.54
CA VAL A 26 9.45 -13.72 -9.72
C VAL A 26 10.89 -14.20 -9.80
N THR A 27 11.62 -14.10 -8.70
CA THR A 27 13.02 -14.54 -8.61
C THR A 27 13.13 -15.97 -8.12
N CYS A 28 12.22 -16.42 -7.23
CA CYS A 28 12.15 -17.82 -6.80
C CYS A 28 10.77 -18.19 -6.24
N ARG A 29 10.60 -19.48 -5.92
CA ARG A 29 9.46 -20.00 -5.17
C ARG A 29 9.95 -20.54 -3.83
N ILE A 30 9.23 -20.22 -2.76
CA ILE A 30 9.64 -20.53 -1.37
C ILE A 30 8.54 -21.37 -0.74
N ALA A 31 8.91 -22.46 -0.07
CA ALA A 31 7.96 -23.28 0.66
C ALA A 31 7.64 -22.59 2.00
N VAL A 32 6.36 -22.43 2.33
CA VAL A 32 5.92 -21.75 3.55
C VAL A 32 4.66 -22.42 4.11
N LYS A 33 4.32 -22.07 5.35
CA LYS A 33 3.01 -22.32 5.95
C LYS A 33 2.23 -21.00 5.96
N ILE A 34 1.20 -20.89 5.12
CA ILE A 34 0.34 -19.69 5.05
C ILE A 34 -0.80 -19.85 6.05
N GLY A 35 -0.98 -18.88 6.95
CA GLY A 35 -2.09 -18.83 7.89
C GLY A 35 -1.69 -18.37 9.30
N HIS A 36 -2.60 -18.53 10.26
CA HIS A 36 -2.37 -18.21 11.67
C HIS A 36 -1.98 -19.47 12.46
N PRO A 37 -1.41 -19.33 13.67
CA PRO A 37 -1.16 -20.48 14.54
C PRO A 37 -2.44 -21.30 14.75
N GLY A 38 -2.41 -22.59 14.38
CA GLY A 38 -3.56 -23.52 14.49
C GLY A 38 -4.35 -23.74 13.19
N GLU A 39 -4.30 -22.82 12.24
CA GLU A 39 -4.97 -22.93 10.93
C GLU A 39 -4.00 -22.47 9.83
N SER A 40 -3.07 -23.36 9.47
CA SER A 40 -2.03 -23.08 8.47
C SER A 40 -2.01 -24.15 7.38
N MET A 41 -1.78 -23.71 6.15
CA MET A 41 -1.62 -24.61 5.00
C MET A 41 -0.21 -24.52 4.44
N ARG A 42 0.38 -25.68 4.09
CA ARG A 42 1.63 -25.71 3.34
C ARG A 42 1.37 -25.25 1.91
N ALA A 43 2.18 -24.31 1.43
CA ALA A 43 2.10 -23.78 0.07
C ALA A 43 3.50 -23.39 -0.44
N LYS A 44 3.62 -23.21 -1.76
CA LYS A 44 4.79 -22.59 -2.38
C LYS A 44 4.39 -21.20 -2.87
N VAL A 45 4.90 -20.16 -2.21
CA VAL A 45 4.68 -18.77 -2.62
C VAL A 45 5.69 -18.38 -3.68
N SER A 46 5.31 -17.46 -4.57
CA SER A 46 6.22 -16.81 -5.51
C SER A 46 6.80 -15.55 -4.86
N TRP A 47 8.13 -15.47 -4.77
CA TRP A 47 8.83 -14.28 -4.30
C TRP A 47 9.13 -13.35 -5.47
N ALA A 48 8.56 -12.14 -5.44
CA ALA A 48 8.85 -11.08 -6.40
C ALA A 48 9.88 -10.11 -5.79
N GLY A 49 11.14 -10.27 -6.20
CA GLY A 49 12.29 -9.67 -5.52
C GLY A 49 12.31 -8.15 -5.55
N GLU A 50 12.29 -7.56 -6.74
CA GLU A 50 12.34 -6.11 -6.93
C GLU A 50 11.14 -5.38 -6.28
N PRO A 51 9.88 -5.82 -6.45
CA PRO A 51 8.75 -5.18 -5.76
C PRO A 51 8.75 -5.47 -4.25
N GLY A 52 9.52 -6.44 -3.77
CA GLY A 52 9.62 -6.78 -2.35
C GLY A 52 8.36 -7.43 -1.77
N ILE A 53 7.63 -8.18 -2.59
CA ILE A 53 6.38 -8.85 -2.20
C ILE A 53 6.44 -10.34 -2.52
N TRP A 54 5.77 -11.16 -1.72
CA TRP A 54 5.42 -12.53 -2.11
C TRP A 54 3.94 -12.61 -2.46
N PHE A 55 3.60 -13.55 -3.34
CA PHE A 55 2.21 -13.83 -3.68
C PHE A 55 1.94 -15.32 -3.85
N HIS A 56 0.68 -15.69 -3.61
CA HIS A 56 0.17 -17.02 -3.88
C HIS A 56 -1.24 -16.93 -4.44
N THR A 57 -1.39 -17.41 -5.67
CA THR A 57 -2.67 -17.39 -6.38
C THR A 57 -3.21 -18.81 -6.52
N ARG A 58 -4.50 -18.98 -6.23
CA ARG A 58 -5.23 -20.25 -6.43
C ARG A 58 -6.62 -19.97 -6.99
N THR A 59 -7.04 -20.77 -7.95
CA THR A 59 -8.45 -20.78 -8.39
C THR A 59 -9.25 -21.70 -7.47
N ILE A 60 -10.33 -21.17 -6.90
CA ILE A 60 -11.37 -21.94 -6.22
C ILE A 60 -12.51 -22.05 -7.24
N ALA A 61 -12.67 -23.24 -7.82
CA ALA A 61 -13.58 -23.46 -8.94
C ALA A 61 -15.02 -23.08 -8.55
N GLY A 62 -15.67 -22.24 -9.38
CA GLY A 62 -17.04 -21.77 -9.15
C GLY A 62 -17.21 -20.73 -8.04
N ASP A 63 -16.12 -20.25 -7.44
CA ASP A 63 -16.15 -19.27 -6.35
C ASP A 63 -15.30 -18.04 -6.70
N ARG A 64 -13.97 -18.16 -6.55
CA ARG A 64 -13.06 -17.02 -6.67
C ARG A 64 -11.64 -17.39 -7.06
N TYR A 65 -10.96 -16.43 -7.67
CA TYR A 65 -9.50 -16.37 -7.68
C TYR A 65 -9.04 -15.85 -6.33
N ARG A 66 -8.40 -16.71 -5.54
CA ARG A 66 -7.75 -16.30 -4.30
C ARG A 66 -6.37 -15.75 -4.64
N ASN A 67 -6.10 -14.49 -4.30
CA ASN A 67 -4.80 -13.85 -4.50
C ASN A 67 -4.29 -13.32 -3.17
N SER A 68 -3.41 -14.08 -2.53
CA SER A 68 -2.78 -13.69 -1.27
C SER A 68 -1.47 -12.96 -1.55
N PHE A 69 -1.26 -11.83 -0.88
CA PHE A 69 -0.04 -11.02 -0.96
C PHE A 69 0.52 -10.75 0.43
N GLY A 70 1.84 -10.69 0.54
CA GLY A 70 2.52 -10.19 1.72
C GLY A 70 3.87 -9.56 1.40
N LEU A 71 4.44 -8.89 2.40
CA LEU A 71 5.71 -8.17 2.28
C LEU A 71 6.90 -8.99 2.72
N GLY A 72 8.08 -8.63 2.20
CA GLY A 72 9.36 -9.18 2.62
C GLY A 72 9.58 -10.60 2.12
N ARG A 73 10.84 -11.04 2.00
CA ARG A 73 11.13 -12.41 1.56
C ARG A 73 10.81 -13.38 2.71
N PRO A 74 9.89 -14.34 2.52
CA PRO A 74 9.64 -15.34 3.56
C PRO A 74 10.88 -16.20 3.85
N PRO A 75 11.12 -16.58 5.11
CA PRO A 75 12.07 -17.64 5.42
C PRO A 75 11.56 -18.98 4.87
N ASP A 76 12.47 -19.81 4.36
CA ASP A 76 12.11 -21.11 3.81
C ASP A 76 11.56 -22.04 4.92
N GLY A 77 10.44 -22.69 4.66
CA GLY A 77 9.66 -23.46 5.63
C GLY A 77 8.93 -22.62 6.69
N GLY A 78 9.08 -21.30 6.66
CA GLY A 78 8.53 -20.38 7.66
C GLY A 78 7.00 -20.28 7.66
N ALA A 79 6.46 -19.83 8.78
CA ALA A 79 5.06 -19.43 8.88
C ALA A 79 4.89 -17.97 8.43
N VAL A 80 3.94 -17.72 7.55
CA VAL A 80 3.62 -16.38 7.04
C VAL A 80 2.12 -16.13 7.08
N SER A 81 1.74 -14.89 7.40
CA SER A 81 0.38 -14.41 7.22
C SER A 81 0.34 -13.45 6.04
N SER A 82 -0.72 -13.51 5.24
CA SER A 82 -0.93 -12.58 4.14
C SER A 82 -1.19 -11.18 4.70
N THR A 83 -0.47 -10.16 4.21
CA THR A 83 -0.79 -8.76 4.48
C THR A 83 -2.19 -8.44 3.98
N ILE A 84 -2.56 -8.92 2.78
CA ILE A 84 -3.92 -8.79 2.23
C ILE A 84 -4.26 -9.92 1.26
N GLU A 85 -5.55 -10.21 1.12
CA GLU A 85 -6.09 -11.03 0.05
C GLU A 85 -6.93 -10.18 -0.91
N ILE A 86 -6.50 -10.10 -2.18
CA ILE A 86 -7.23 -9.40 -3.25
C ILE A 86 -7.97 -10.45 -4.07
N ASN A 87 -8.94 -11.09 -3.41
CA ASN A 87 -9.72 -12.14 -4.03
C ASN A 87 -10.67 -11.56 -5.08
N VAL A 88 -10.87 -12.23 -6.21
CA VAL A 88 -11.74 -11.79 -7.30
C VAL A 88 -12.76 -12.90 -7.60
N PRO A 89 -14.07 -12.63 -7.68
CA PRO A 89 -15.05 -13.66 -8.07
C PRO A 89 -14.69 -14.27 -9.42
N THR A 90 -14.95 -15.56 -9.66
CA THR A 90 -14.70 -16.17 -10.98
C THR A 90 -15.73 -15.75 -12.04
N GLY A 91 -16.88 -15.24 -11.63
CA GLY A 91 -17.98 -14.84 -12.51
C GLY A 91 -18.80 -13.72 -11.87
N SER A 92 -20.11 -13.93 -11.74
CA SER A 92 -21.10 -12.97 -11.26
C SER A 92 -20.65 -12.10 -10.08
N LEU A 93 -21.24 -10.91 -10.00
CA LEU A 93 -21.01 -9.95 -8.91
C LEU A 93 -21.22 -10.58 -7.53
N ASP A 94 -20.14 -10.76 -6.78
CA ASP A 94 -20.17 -11.11 -5.36
C ASP A 94 -19.57 -9.99 -4.52
N ARG A 95 -20.44 -9.21 -3.88
CA ARG A 95 -20.06 -8.10 -3.01
C ARG A 95 -19.39 -8.55 -1.72
N LYS A 96 -19.47 -9.83 -1.33
CA LYS A 96 -18.76 -10.35 -0.14
C LYS A 96 -17.25 -10.37 -0.37
N ILE A 97 -16.83 -10.56 -1.62
CA ILE A 97 -15.43 -10.60 -2.03
C ILE A 97 -14.84 -9.18 -2.12
N GLY A 98 -13.66 -8.99 -1.53
CA GLY A 98 -13.02 -7.68 -1.41
C GLY A 98 -12.50 -7.10 -2.72
N GLY A 99 -11.89 -7.92 -3.59
CA GLY A 99 -11.33 -7.50 -4.86
C GLY A 99 -12.29 -7.65 -6.04
N ALA A 100 -12.01 -6.91 -7.11
CA ALA A 100 -12.67 -7.05 -8.40
C ALA A 100 -11.79 -6.45 -9.51
N PHE A 101 -12.13 -6.75 -10.76
CA PHE A 101 -11.67 -5.96 -11.90
C PHE A 101 -12.75 -4.96 -12.29
N ALA A 102 -12.35 -3.76 -12.67
CA ALA A 102 -13.24 -2.73 -13.17
C ALA A 102 -12.68 -2.14 -14.46
N GLN A 103 -13.56 -1.61 -15.31
CA GLN A 103 -13.20 -0.99 -16.57
C GLN A 103 -13.68 0.46 -16.62
N ASP A 104 -12.89 1.36 -17.20
CA ASP A 104 -13.33 2.73 -17.48
C ASP A 104 -14.00 2.87 -18.86
N ASP A 105 -14.53 4.05 -19.15
CA ASP A 105 -15.20 4.34 -20.43
C ASP A 105 -14.26 4.23 -21.64
N ALA A 106 -12.93 4.26 -21.43
CA ALA A 106 -11.92 4.09 -22.46
C ALA A 106 -11.52 2.62 -22.67
N GLY A 107 -12.09 1.70 -21.90
CA GLY A 107 -11.82 0.27 -21.97
C GLY A 107 -10.60 -0.18 -21.15
N ARG A 108 -9.96 0.71 -20.39
CA ARG A 108 -8.82 0.36 -19.53
C ARG A 108 -9.29 -0.43 -18.33
N VAL A 109 -8.54 -1.48 -17.98
CA VAL A 109 -8.92 -2.39 -16.90
C VAL A 109 -8.06 -2.14 -15.67
N PHE A 110 -8.71 -2.00 -14.52
CA PHE A 110 -8.09 -1.74 -13.23
C PHE A 110 -8.35 -2.91 -12.29
N LEU A 111 -7.36 -3.22 -11.44
CA LEU A 111 -7.58 -4.01 -10.24
C LEU A 111 -8.08 -3.07 -9.14
N ILE A 112 -9.16 -3.43 -8.47
CA ILE A 112 -9.79 -2.62 -7.42
C ILE A 112 -10.02 -3.41 -6.14
N HIS A 113 -10.23 -2.71 -5.02
CA HIS A 113 -10.56 -3.32 -3.74
C HIS A 113 -11.60 -2.51 -2.97
N ARG A 114 -12.61 -3.19 -2.39
CA ARG A 114 -13.75 -2.61 -1.66
C ARG A 114 -13.41 -2.19 -0.22
N GLY A 115 -12.14 -2.05 0.13
CA GLY A 115 -11.69 -1.67 1.49
C GLY A 115 -11.90 -2.72 2.60
N LYS A 116 -12.28 -3.95 2.26
CA LYS A 116 -12.47 -5.05 3.22
C LYS A 116 -11.13 -5.68 3.61
N ILE A 117 -10.34 -4.99 4.43
CA ILE A 117 -8.96 -5.41 4.77
C ILE A 117 -8.81 -6.16 6.10
N GLY A 118 -9.91 -6.71 6.63
CA GLY A 118 -9.95 -7.38 7.94
C GLY A 118 -8.99 -8.58 8.07
N GLY A 119 -8.97 -9.19 9.26
CA GLY A 119 -8.14 -10.36 9.57
C GLY A 119 -7.15 -10.17 10.72
N ARG A 120 -7.04 -8.96 11.27
CA ARG A 120 -6.42 -8.68 12.59
C ARG A 120 -7.42 -7.97 13.49
N ARG A 121 -7.32 -8.15 14.81
CA ARG A 121 -8.15 -7.44 15.81
C ARG A 121 -7.90 -5.93 15.67
N GLY A 122 -8.93 -5.09 15.76
CA GLY A 122 -8.81 -3.62 15.58
C GLY A 122 -8.76 -3.13 14.13
N VAL A 123 -8.39 -3.97 13.16
CA VAL A 123 -8.29 -3.59 11.74
C VAL A 123 -9.61 -3.87 11.01
N GLY A 124 -10.49 -2.86 11.01
CA GLY A 124 -11.78 -2.87 10.29
C GLY A 124 -11.81 -1.97 9.05
N LYS A 125 -12.93 -2.01 8.32
CA LYS A 125 -13.18 -1.14 7.16
C LYS A 125 -13.04 0.36 7.51
N PHE A 126 -13.49 0.76 8.70
CA PHE A 126 -13.40 2.16 9.16
C PHE A 126 -11.95 2.64 9.31
N LEU A 127 -11.10 1.85 9.98
CA LEU A 127 -9.68 2.17 10.12
C LEU A 127 -9.03 2.32 8.74
N PHE A 128 -9.35 1.42 7.82
CA PHE A 128 -8.85 1.51 6.45
C PHE A 128 -9.32 2.78 5.73
N GLU A 129 -10.60 3.10 5.75
CA GLU A 129 -11.11 4.31 5.10
C GLU A 129 -10.54 5.59 5.72
N ALA A 130 -10.33 5.61 7.04
CA ALA A 130 -9.78 6.75 7.76
C ALA A 130 -8.29 6.99 7.43
N HIS A 131 -7.49 5.92 7.28
CA HIS A 131 -6.03 6.01 7.15
C HIS A 131 -5.50 5.74 5.74
N TYR A 132 -6.25 5.06 4.88
CA TYR A 132 -5.79 4.78 3.52
C TYR A 132 -5.78 6.04 2.67
N ARG A 133 -4.62 6.28 2.05
CA ARG A 133 -4.36 7.42 1.19
C ARG A 133 -3.81 6.91 -0.12
N GLY A 134 -4.71 6.88 -1.10
CA GLY A 134 -4.42 6.46 -2.45
C GLY A 134 -5.61 6.79 -3.34
N VAL A 135 -5.67 6.15 -4.50
CA VAL A 135 -6.72 6.43 -5.49
C VAL A 135 -8.05 5.79 -5.06
N TRP A 136 -9.06 6.63 -4.81
CA TRP A 136 -10.44 6.21 -4.57
C TRP A 136 -11.31 6.51 -5.78
N SER A 137 -12.26 5.64 -6.10
CA SER A 137 -13.25 5.85 -7.15
C SER A 137 -14.62 5.35 -6.72
N GLU A 138 -15.66 6.02 -7.18
CA GLU A 138 -16.99 5.41 -7.26
C GLU A 138 -17.02 4.43 -8.43
N VAL A 139 -17.58 3.24 -8.21
CA VAL A 139 -17.81 2.22 -9.24
C VAL A 139 -19.28 1.85 -9.34
N GLU A 140 -19.72 1.53 -10.55
CA GLU A 140 -20.97 0.79 -10.75
C GLU A 140 -20.76 -0.69 -10.43
N ASP A 141 -21.35 -1.13 -9.31
CA ASP A 141 -21.41 -2.51 -8.84
C ASP A 141 -22.86 -3.01 -9.06
N GLY A 142 -23.16 -3.35 -10.31
CA GLY A 142 -24.52 -3.66 -10.76
C GLY A 142 -25.45 -2.43 -10.68
N SER A 143 -26.51 -2.52 -9.88
CA SER A 143 -27.48 -1.43 -9.67
C SER A 143 -27.07 -0.42 -8.59
N THR A 144 -25.93 -0.62 -7.91
CA THR A 144 -25.49 0.24 -6.81
C THR A 144 -24.16 0.91 -7.13
N ARG A 145 -23.96 2.12 -6.60
CA ARG A 145 -22.64 2.76 -6.56
C ARG A 145 -21.96 2.48 -5.24
N SER A 146 -20.64 2.27 -5.29
CA SER A 146 -19.83 2.08 -4.09
C SER A 146 -18.44 2.67 -4.27
N ALA A 147 -17.89 3.23 -3.21
CA ALA A 147 -16.51 3.65 -3.15
C ALA A 147 -15.57 2.44 -3.08
N VAL A 148 -14.55 2.44 -3.93
CA VAL A 148 -13.49 1.44 -3.95
C VAL A 148 -12.13 2.09 -4.08
N VAL A 149 -11.10 1.38 -3.67
CA VAL A 149 -9.72 1.71 -3.95
C VAL A 149 -9.35 1.19 -5.34
N VAL A 150 -8.76 2.05 -6.16
CA VAL A 150 -8.14 1.67 -7.43
C VAL A 150 -6.69 1.32 -7.13
N ILE A 151 -6.34 0.03 -7.24
CA ILE A 151 -5.01 -0.47 -6.93
C ILE A 151 -4.04 -0.14 -8.07
N GLY A 152 -4.48 -0.30 -9.31
CA GLY A 152 -3.63 -0.03 -10.47
C GLY A 152 -4.26 -0.39 -11.80
N ASP A 153 -3.72 0.20 -12.87
CA ASP A 153 -4.05 -0.10 -14.26
C ASP A 153 -3.34 -1.38 -14.69
N LEU A 154 -4.10 -2.42 -15.01
CA LEU A 154 -3.60 -3.75 -15.36
C LEU A 154 -2.76 -3.75 -16.65
N GLN A 155 -2.91 -2.72 -17.48
CA GLN A 155 -2.17 -2.53 -18.73
C GLN A 155 -0.93 -1.64 -18.55
N SER A 156 -0.77 -1.00 -17.39
CA SER A 156 0.40 -0.17 -17.09
C SER A 156 1.66 -1.03 -16.93
N ARG A 157 2.78 -0.52 -17.46
CA ARG A 157 4.12 -1.10 -17.18
C ARG A 157 4.52 -0.98 -15.71
N LEU A 158 3.89 -0.06 -14.98
CA LEU A 158 4.14 0.19 -13.55
C LEU A 158 3.16 -0.57 -12.65
N PHE A 159 2.24 -1.35 -13.19
CA PHE A 159 1.18 -2.04 -12.44
C PHE A 159 1.69 -2.81 -11.21
N VAL A 160 2.79 -3.55 -11.34
CA VAL A 160 3.34 -4.33 -10.22
C VAL A 160 3.88 -3.43 -9.11
N ARG A 161 4.43 -2.24 -9.45
CA ARG A 161 4.83 -1.24 -8.45
C ARG A 161 3.60 -0.66 -7.75
N GLN A 162 2.54 -0.32 -8.51
CA GLN A 162 1.27 0.18 -7.95
C GLN A 162 0.66 -0.84 -6.97
N LEU A 163 0.61 -2.11 -7.34
CA LEU A 163 0.16 -3.20 -6.49
C LEU A 163 1.03 -3.36 -5.23
N ALA A 164 2.35 -3.34 -5.37
CA ALA A 164 3.27 -3.45 -4.23
C ALA A 164 3.12 -2.26 -3.27
N GLN A 165 2.91 -1.04 -3.79
CA GLN A 165 2.61 0.14 -2.96
C GLN A 165 1.30 -0.05 -2.19
N PHE A 166 0.25 -0.56 -2.83
CA PHE A 166 -1.01 -0.87 -2.15
C PHE A 166 -0.81 -1.86 -1.00
N VAL A 167 -0.08 -2.95 -1.21
CA VAL A 167 0.21 -3.94 -0.15
C VAL A 167 0.99 -3.28 0.99
N ARG A 168 2.01 -2.45 0.71
CA ARG A 168 2.75 -1.69 1.72
C ARG A 168 1.86 -0.74 2.54
N LYS A 169 0.97 -0.01 1.88
CA LYS A 169 0.02 0.89 2.55
C LYS A 169 -0.93 0.13 3.46
N VAL A 170 -1.41 -1.04 3.04
CA VAL A 170 -2.26 -1.89 3.89
C VAL A 170 -1.49 -2.41 5.11
N ASP A 171 -0.24 -2.83 4.94
CA ASP A 171 0.62 -3.28 6.05
C ASP A 171 0.80 -2.17 7.10
N ALA A 172 1.18 -0.97 6.65
CA ALA A 172 1.35 0.20 7.52
C ALA A 172 0.07 0.55 8.30
N ILE A 173 -1.11 0.44 7.66
CA ILE A 173 -2.40 0.68 8.35
C ILE A 173 -2.70 -0.40 9.38
N LYS A 174 -2.30 -1.65 9.13
CA LYS A 174 -2.49 -2.75 10.09
C LYS A 174 -1.61 -2.56 11.32
N ASP A 175 -0.38 -2.09 11.14
CA ASP A 175 0.54 -1.81 12.25
C ASP A 175 0.02 -0.67 13.14
N LEU A 176 -0.63 0.35 12.57
CA LEU A 176 -1.30 1.41 13.36
C LEU A 176 -2.41 0.87 14.29
N GLY A 177 -3.06 -0.24 13.93
CA GLY A 177 -4.11 -0.86 14.73
C GLY A 177 -3.59 -1.77 15.85
N ASP A 178 -2.32 -2.18 15.80
CA ASP A 178 -1.66 -3.02 16.81
C ASP A 178 -1.06 -2.16 17.96
N ASP A 179 -0.90 -0.85 17.77
CA ASP A 179 -0.15 0.09 18.63
C ASP A 179 -1.02 0.96 19.59
N ASP A 180 -2.22 0.48 19.95
CA ASP A 180 -3.12 1.16 20.90
C ASP A 180 -2.80 0.79 22.37
N ASP A 181 -1.51 0.69 22.73
CA ASP A 181 -1.04 0.76 24.12
C ASP A 181 -0.44 2.15 24.39
N PRO A 182 -1.20 3.05 25.04
CA PRO A 182 -0.76 4.42 25.30
C PRO A 182 0.49 4.52 26.20
N GLN A 183 0.84 3.47 26.95
CA GLN A 183 1.85 3.51 28.01
C GLN A 183 3.28 3.20 27.55
N ALA A 184 3.48 2.69 26.33
CA ALA A 184 4.82 2.37 25.81
C ALA A 184 5.42 3.47 24.90
N ARG A 185 4.72 4.60 24.71
CA ARG A 185 5.18 5.66 23.80
C ARG A 185 6.23 6.56 24.45
N ILE A 186 7.49 6.35 24.06
CA ILE A 186 8.48 7.43 24.08
C ILE A 186 8.16 8.31 22.86
N PHE A 187 7.51 9.45 23.09
CA PHE A 187 7.23 10.43 22.05
C PHE A 187 8.52 11.20 21.74
N PHE A 188 9.12 10.90 20.60
CA PHE A 188 9.77 11.95 19.83
C PHE A 188 8.67 12.54 18.94
N ASP A 189 8.52 13.86 18.91
CA ASP A 189 7.71 14.51 17.88
C ASP A 189 8.35 14.17 16.53
N ASP A 190 7.82 13.13 15.93
CA ASP A 190 8.38 12.55 14.73
C ASP A 190 7.92 13.41 13.56
N GLU A 191 8.63 14.52 13.31
CA GLU A 191 8.51 15.36 12.12
C GLU A 191 8.97 14.60 10.85
N ARG A 192 8.48 13.38 10.65
CA ARG A 192 8.67 12.62 9.43
C ARG A 192 7.67 13.10 8.39
N PHE A 193 8.12 13.12 7.15
CA PHE A 193 7.22 13.19 6.02
C PHE A 193 6.23 12.01 6.11
N ARG A 194 4.95 12.32 6.24
CA ARG A 194 3.86 11.35 6.28
C ARG A 194 3.04 11.48 4.99
N GLU A 195 3.29 10.59 4.04
CA GLU A 195 2.56 10.55 2.75
C GLU A 195 1.05 10.56 2.97
N GLU A 196 0.60 9.94 4.06
CA GLU A 196 -0.79 9.82 4.44
C GLU A 196 -1.48 11.14 4.86
N PHE A 197 -0.73 12.24 4.98
CA PHE A 197 -1.26 13.59 5.23
C PHE A 197 -1.18 14.50 4.01
N ILE A 198 -0.79 13.98 2.84
CA ILE A 198 -0.65 14.75 1.60
C ILE A 198 -1.70 14.32 0.57
N GLY A 199 -2.26 15.30 -0.14
CA GLY A 199 -3.31 15.13 -1.14
C GLY A 199 -4.58 15.88 -0.75
N GLY A 200 -4.97 16.86 -1.55
CA GLY A 200 -6.26 17.54 -1.37
C GLY A 200 -7.42 16.69 -1.88
N ARG A 201 -8.64 16.93 -1.38
CA ARG A 201 -9.90 16.38 -1.93
C ARG A 201 -10.24 16.91 -3.32
N TYR A 202 -9.26 17.44 -4.07
CA TYR A 202 -9.51 18.01 -5.39
C TYR A 202 -9.84 16.87 -6.37
N VAL A 203 -11.10 16.84 -6.83
CA VAL A 203 -11.60 15.84 -7.76
C VAL A 203 -11.74 16.50 -9.14
N PRO A 204 -10.83 16.25 -10.10
CA PRO A 204 -11.01 16.77 -11.46
C PRO A 204 -12.26 16.17 -12.11
N VAL A 205 -12.93 16.94 -12.98
CA VAL A 205 -14.20 16.59 -13.66
C VAL A 205 -14.09 15.29 -14.47
N ARG A 206 -12.89 14.97 -14.95
CA ARG A 206 -12.55 13.68 -15.56
C ARG A 206 -11.29 13.14 -14.89
N ARG A 207 -11.43 12.04 -14.17
CA ARG A 207 -10.31 11.38 -13.49
C ARG A 207 -9.59 10.44 -14.45
N ASP A 208 -8.28 10.58 -14.52
CA ASP A 208 -7.43 9.60 -15.16
C ASP A 208 -6.81 8.71 -14.08
N TYR A 209 -7.51 7.63 -13.73
CA TYR A 209 -7.09 6.74 -12.66
C TYR A 209 -5.70 6.13 -12.88
N ALA A 210 -5.29 5.91 -14.13
CA ALA A 210 -3.96 5.41 -14.43
C ALA A 210 -2.88 6.43 -14.03
N ALA A 211 -3.07 7.69 -14.43
CA ALA A 211 -2.17 8.79 -14.07
C ALA A 211 -2.15 9.04 -12.55
N GLU A 212 -3.29 8.90 -11.87
CA GLU A 212 -3.37 9.02 -10.41
C GLU A 212 -2.61 7.90 -9.69
N CYS A 213 -2.70 6.65 -10.16
CA CYS A 213 -1.90 5.55 -9.61
C CYS A 213 -0.39 5.78 -9.84
N ASP A 214 0.01 6.31 -10.99
CA ASP A 214 1.42 6.63 -11.27
C ASP A 214 1.92 7.82 -10.42
N ARG A 215 1.07 8.82 -10.20
CA ARG A 215 1.35 9.94 -9.31
C ARG A 215 1.61 9.47 -7.89
N ASP A 216 0.82 8.52 -7.39
CA ASP A 216 1.03 7.94 -6.05
C ASP A 216 2.41 7.25 -5.93
N LEU A 217 2.92 6.63 -7.01
CA LEU A 217 4.29 6.11 -7.03
C LEU A 217 5.35 7.21 -6.98
N ALA A 218 5.13 8.31 -7.71
CA ALA A 218 6.04 9.45 -7.68
C ALA A 218 6.10 10.09 -6.28
N VAL A 219 4.96 10.21 -5.60
CA VAL A 219 4.89 10.70 -4.22
C VAL A 219 5.67 9.77 -3.29
N LEU A 220 5.50 8.45 -3.40
CA LEU A 220 6.24 7.47 -2.62
C LEU A 220 7.76 7.58 -2.83
N ASP A 221 8.21 7.67 -4.09
CA ASP A 221 9.63 7.77 -4.41
C ASP A 221 10.25 9.06 -3.86
N LEU A 222 9.51 10.18 -3.90
CA LEU A 222 9.93 11.44 -3.29
C LEU A 222 9.96 11.36 -1.76
N ALA A 223 8.95 10.73 -1.15
CA ALA A 223 8.88 10.50 0.28
C ALA A 223 10.11 9.73 0.78
N HIS A 224 10.47 8.65 0.10
CA HIS A 224 11.66 7.86 0.42
C HIS A 224 12.94 8.69 0.31
N ARG A 225 13.10 9.51 -0.73
CA ARG A 225 14.27 10.38 -0.88
C ARG A 225 14.37 11.43 0.22
N LEU A 226 13.24 12.02 0.61
CA LEU A 226 13.20 12.98 1.72
C LEU A 226 13.59 12.30 3.04
N LYS A 227 13.05 11.10 3.30
CA LYS A 227 13.39 10.31 4.48
C LYS A 227 14.87 9.92 4.51
N GLU A 228 15.41 9.41 3.41
CA GLU A 228 16.82 9.04 3.31
C GLU A 228 17.75 10.24 3.55
N ALA A 229 17.42 11.41 2.99
CA ALA A 229 18.17 12.63 3.25
C ALA A 229 18.04 13.08 4.72
N GLY A 230 16.84 12.97 5.30
CA GLY A 230 16.59 13.23 6.71
C GLY A 230 17.45 12.35 7.62
N ASP A 231 17.35 11.03 7.45
CA ASP A 231 17.98 10.02 8.30
C ASP A 231 19.51 10.02 8.18
N TRP A 232 20.06 10.17 6.97
CA TRP A 232 21.50 9.98 6.74
C TRP A 232 22.31 11.27 6.62
N LYS A 233 21.66 12.42 6.40
CA LYS A 233 22.37 13.70 6.26
C LYS A 233 21.97 14.69 7.33
N ILE A 234 20.67 14.90 7.52
CA ILE A 234 20.18 15.92 8.47
C ILE A 234 20.37 15.44 9.90
N PHE A 235 19.89 14.24 10.23
CA PHE A 235 19.93 13.73 11.60
C PHE A 235 21.35 13.62 12.17
N PRO A 236 22.35 13.01 11.48
CA PRO A 236 23.72 12.94 12.00
C PRO A 236 24.37 14.32 12.13
N LEU A 237 24.08 15.24 11.21
CA LEU A 237 24.57 16.61 11.27
C LEU A 237 24.00 17.37 12.48
N THR A 238 22.71 17.19 12.78
CA THR A 238 22.08 17.76 13.96
C THR A 238 22.73 17.24 15.24
N ILE A 239 22.98 15.93 15.35
CA ILE A 239 23.69 15.34 16.50
C ILE A 239 25.11 15.90 16.63
N GLU A 240 25.84 16.06 15.52
CA GLU A 240 27.17 16.68 15.52
C GLU A 240 27.12 18.14 16.00
N MET A 241 26.14 18.92 15.54
CA MET A 241 25.95 20.31 15.96
C MET A 241 25.64 20.43 17.44
N ILE A 242 24.78 19.56 17.97
CA ILE A 242 24.48 19.48 19.41
C ILE A 242 25.76 19.16 20.19
N ALA A 243 26.51 18.13 19.77
CA ALA A 243 27.75 17.72 20.44
C ALA A 243 28.83 18.81 20.46
N ARG A 244 28.81 19.74 19.50
CA ARG A 244 29.73 20.88 19.41
C ARG A 244 29.21 22.16 20.07
N GLY A 245 28.03 22.12 20.71
CA GLY A 245 27.39 23.32 21.28
C GLY A 245 26.94 24.34 20.24
N ARG A 246 26.79 23.92 18.97
CA ARG A 246 26.39 24.77 17.86
C ARG A 246 24.88 24.82 17.68
N TYR A 247 24.12 23.92 18.28
CA TYR A 247 22.66 23.85 18.19
C TYR A 247 22.03 24.10 19.56
N ALA A 248 21.03 24.97 19.62
CA ALA A 248 20.27 25.24 20.84
C ALA A 248 18.78 25.53 20.54
N ILE A 249 17.93 25.25 21.51
CA ILE A 249 16.51 25.60 21.52
C ILE A 249 16.27 26.42 22.80
N ASP A 250 15.55 27.54 22.70
CA ASP A 250 15.16 28.35 23.87
C ASP A 250 13.79 27.93 24.43
N ASP A 251 13.39 28.54 25.55
CA ASP A 251 12.12 28.24 26.23
C ASP A 251 10.86 28.60 25.40
N GLU A 252 11.03 29.28 24.26
CA GLU A 252 9.97 29.62 23.30
C GLU A 252 10.02 28.77 22.02
N ASP A 253 10.70 27.61 22.07
CA ASP A 253 10.91 26.67 20.95
C ASP A 253 11.64 27.29 19.74
N ARG A 254 12.39 28.38 19.91
CA ARG A 254 13.17 28.97 18.82
C ARG A 254 14.49 28.24 18.65
N ILE A 255 14.79 27.87 17.42
CA ILE A 255 16.01 27.16 17.06
C ILE A 255 17.14 28.16 16.76
N TYR A 256 18.32 27.92 17.36
CA TYR A 256 19.55 28.66 17.13
C TYR A 256 20.64 27.74 16.59
N VAL A 257 21.41 28.23 15.62
CA VAL A 257 22.66 27.59 15.15
C VAL A 257 23.79 28.61 15.22
N ASP A 258 24.91 28.24 15.88
CA ASP A 258 26.06 29.13 16.15
C ASP A 258 25.66 30.44 16.88
N GLY A 259 24.68 30.34 17.78
CA GLY A 259 24.13 31.49 18.52
C GLY A 259 23.24 32.41 17.69
N GLN A 260 22.94 32.08 16.42
CA GLN A 260 22.06 32.86 15.56
C GLN A 260 20.69 32.17 15.38
N PRO A 261 19.57 32.90 15.49
CA PRO A 261 18.24 32.32 15.29
C PRO A 261 18.03 31.90 13.83
N VAL A 262 17.48 30.71 13.61
CA VAL A 262 17.24 30.12 12.27
C VAL A 262 15.75 29.78 12.05
N PRO A 263 14.83 30.77 12.03
CA PRO A 263 13.38 30.53 11.96
C PRO A 263 12.90 29.90 10.64
N LYS A 264 13.76 29.82 9.63
CA LYS A 264 13.49 29.17 8.32
C LYS A 264 14.30 27.90 8.10
N GLY A 265 14.88 27.37 9.18
CA GLY A 265 15.82 26.26 9.16
C GLY A 265 17.24 26.68 8.76
N TYR A 266 18.19 25.85 9.14
CA TYR A 266 19.61 26.03 8.81
C TYR A 266 19.92 25.43 7.42
N ARG A 267 20.67 26.17 6.59
CA ARG A 267 21.14 25.70 5.28
C ARG A 267 22.65 25.74 5.25
N LYS A 268 23.28 24.59 5.01
CA LYS A 268 24.72 24.51 4.77
C LYS A 268 24.99 25.09 3.38
N THR A 269 25.71 26.21 3.31
CA THR A 269 26.27 26.74 2.06
C THR A 269 27.36 25.82 1.51
#